data_AF-A0A8B6EPW3-F1
#
_entry.id   AF-A0A8B6EPW3-F1
#
_cell.length_a   1.000
_cell.length_b   1.000
_cell.length_c   1.000
_cell.angle_alpha   90.00
_cell.angle_beta   90.00
_cell.angle_gamma   90.00
#
_symmetry.space_group_name_H-M   'P 1'
#
loop_
_entity.id
_entity.type
_entity.pdbx_description
1 polymer ?
#
loop_
_entity_poly.entity_id
_entity_poly.type
_entity_poly.pdbx_seq_one_letter_code
_entity_poly.pdbx_strand_id
1 'polypeptide(L)'
;MVKFTLAKFFRKSDSTESETVSPEVRSFLSLDNPRNASEPVDTDTFEDSEAMNGKDNNPVNLGPSEKTSVKPSDFEFLKVIGKGSFGKVLLARHKNESKMFAIKVLQKQAIMKRNEVKHIMSERNVLLKNIKHPFLVGLHYSFQTQDKLYFVLDYVNGGELFFHLQRERYFPEQRAKFYAAEMASAIGYLHSLNIIYRDLKPENILLDSKGHVTLTDFGLCKEGIEGMGTTSTFCGTPEYLAPEVLRKQPYDKTVDWWCLGAVLYEMMYGLPPFYSRDTAEMYDNILYKPLRLRTNVSSAARSILEGLLQKEKEQRLGAKKDFHEIKTHSFFSDINWDDLDKKKIHPPYNPNVSGQLDLKHFDPEFVREPVPASVGKSAGGGKMVSASVMEADNMFQGFSYVPPAEDAFS
;
A
#
# COMPACT_ATOMS: atom_id res chain seq x y z
N MET A 1 -4.00 2.84 16.10
CA MET A 1 -4.35 4.22 16.53
C MET A 1 -5.08 5.02 15.44
N VAL A 2 -5.18 4.51 14.20
CA VAL A 2 -5.87 5.13 13.05
C VAL A 2 -7.41 5.13 13.17
N LYS A 3 -8.00 4.23 13.99
CA LYS A 3 -9.46 4.16 14.22
C LYS A 3 -10.07 5.34 15.02
N PHE A 4 -9.27 6.17 15.70
CA PHE A 4 -9.80 7.14 16.68
C PHE A 4 -10.17 8.53 16.12
N THR A 5 -9.78 8.87 14.89
CA THR A 5 -9.97 10.23 14.35
C THR A 5 -11.30 10.41 13.59
N LEU A 6 -11.85 9.34 13.00
CA LEU A 6 -13.19 9.36 12.37
C LEU A 6 -14.33 9.51 13.40
N ALA A 7 -14.09 9.14 14.66
CA ALA A 7 -15.13 9.06 15.70
C ALA A 7 -15.54 10.41 16.32
N LYS A 8 -14.71 11.46 16.24
CA LYS A 8 -14.98 12.72 16.97
C LYS A 8 -15.89 13.72 16.24
N PHE A 9 -16.35 13.43 15.01
CA PHE A 9 -16.93 14.46 14.14
C PHE A 9 -18.46 14.52 14.03
N PHE A 10 -19.23 13.63 14.66
CA PHE A 10 -20.70 13.74 14.63
C PHE A 10 -21.33 13.45 15.99
N ARG A 11 -21.80 14.52 16.65
CA ARG A 11 -22.87 14.50 17.64
C ARG A 11 -24.12 15.06 16.96
N LYS A 12 -25.19 14.25 17.01
CA LYS A 12 -26.62 14.47 16.68
C LYS A 12 -27.13 14.09 15.29
N SER A 13 -28.19 13.25 15.38
CA SER A 13 -29.29 12.89 14.44
C SER A 13 -28.85 12.33 13.10
N ASP A 14 -29.10 11.06 12.77
CA ASP A 14 -30.42 10.42 12.76
C ASP A 14 -30.46 8.96 13.24
N SER A 15 -31.55 8.61 13.92
CA SER A 15 -32.00 7.25 14.20
C SER A 15 -32.96 6.81 13.10
N THR A 16 -32.52 5.93 12.20
CA THR A 16 -33.41 5.22 11.26
C THR A 16 -32.96 3.78 11.11
N GLU A 17 -33.86 2.89 11.49
CA GLU A 17 -34.09 1.51 11.05
C GLU A 17 -32.87 0.63 10.68
N SER A 18 -32.63 -0.38 11.53
CA SER A 18 -31.78 -1.53 11.25
C SER A 18 -32.33 -2.30 10.04
N GLU A 19 -31.93 -1.93 8.83
CA GLU A 19 -32.02 -2.83 7.68
C GLU A 19 -31.23 -4.11 8.01
N THR A 20 -31.88 -5.26 7.86
CA THR A 20 -31.26 -6.54 8.16
C THR A 20 -30.14 -6.80 7.16
N VAL A 21 -28.89 -6.79 7.64
CA VAL A 21 -27.66 -7.16 6.90
C VAL A 21 -27.90 -8.41 6.03
N SER A 22 -27.42 -8.43 4.79
CA SER A 22 -27.65 -9.57 3.87
C SER A 22 -27.05 -10.89 4.37
N PRO A 23 -27.60 -12.05 3.93
CA PRO A 23 -27.05 -13.37 4.26
C PRO A 23 -25.59 -13.57 3.83
N GLU A 24 -25.18 -13.00 2.69
CA GLU A 24 -23.80 -13.06 2.20
C GLU A 24 -22.83 -12.38 3.19
N VAL A 25 -23.19 -11.19 3.70
CA VAL A 25 -22.38 -10.46 4.68
C VAL A 25 -22.41 -11.13 6.05
N ARG A 26 -23.56 -11.69 6.48
CA ARG A 26 -23.65 -12.46 7.74
C ARG A 26 -22.74 -13.68 7.72
N SER A 27 -22.74 -14.42 6.61
CA SER A 27 -21.83 -15.53 6.39
C SER A 27 -20.36 -15.07 6.41
N PHE A 28 -20.07 -13.96 5.74
CA PHE A 28 -18.73 -13.38 5.69
C PHE A 28 -18.19 -13.03 7.09
N LEU A 29 -18.97 -12.30 7.88
CA LEU A 29 -18.57 -11.86 9.23
C LEU A 29 -18.79 -12.91 10.32
N SER A 30 -19.27 -14.10 9.96
CA SER A 30 -19.63 -15.16 10.92
C SER A 30 -20.60 -14.68 12.02
N LEU A 31 -21.55 -13.79 11.67
CA LEU A 31 -22.47 -13.17 12.64
C LEU A 31 -23.46 -14.16 13.25
N ASP A 32 -23.71 -15.30 12.59
CA ASP A 32 -24.61 -16.35 13.07
C ASP A 32 -23.92 -17.36 14.01
N ASN A 33 -22.64 -17.14 14.35
CA ASN A 33 -21.88 -18.01 15.25
C ASN A 33 -22.02 -17.51 16.71
N PRO A 34 -22.66 -18.26 17.63
CA PRO A 34 -23.00 -17.79 18.98
C PRO A 34 -21.79 -17.54 19.92
N ARG A 35 -20.55 -17.63 19.43
CA ARG A 35 -19.32 -17.35 20.19
C ARG A 35 -18.79 -15.92 20.06
N ASN A 36 -19.35 -15.08 19.19
CA ASN A 36 -18.80 -13.75 18.86
C ASN A 36 -19.56 -12.55 19.47
N ALA A 37 -20.41 -12.76 20.48
CA ALA A 37 -21.19 -11.66 21.08
C ALA A 37 -20.40 -10.71 22.03
N SER A 38 -19.08 -10.87 22.15
CA SER A 38 -18.26 -9.97 22.96
C SER A 38 -16.78 -10.09 22.59
N GLU A 39 -16.33 -9.35 21.58
CA GLU A 39 -15.00 -8.71 21.46
C GLU A 39 -14.82 -8.08 20.06
N PRO A 40 -14.06 -6.97 19.92
CA PRO A 40 -13.77 -6.38 18.61
C PRO A 40 -12.83 -7.30 17.83
N VAL A 41 -13.26 -7.72 16.64
CA VAL A 41 -12.48 -8.58 15.73
C VAL A 41 -11.25 -7.81 15.23
N ASP A 42 -10.07 -8.21 15.66
CA ASP A 42 -8.79 -7.90 15.00
C ASP A 42 -8.68 -8.77 13.74
N THR A 43 -8.89 -8.16 12.58
CA THR A 43 -8.63 -8.75 11.27
C THR A 43 -7.13 -8.70 10.99
N ASP A 44 -6.37 -9.67 11.47
CA ASP A 44 -4.97 -9.90 11.06
C ASP A 44 -4.51 -11.30 11.50
N THR A 45 -5.15 -12.35 10.96
CA THR A 45 -4.58 -13.70 10.78
C THR A 45 -5.63 -14.56 10.09
N PHE A 46 -5.44 -14.94 8.83
CA PHE A 46 -6.24 -16.00 8.21
C PHE A 46 -5.34 -16.91 7.37
N GLU A 47 -5.47 -18.21 7.62
CA GLU A 47 -4.67 -19.28 7.06
C GLU A 47 -5.01 -19.52 5.58
N ASP A 48 -3.99 -19.49 4.73
CA ASP A 48 -4.07 -19.99 3.36
C ASP A 48 -4.16 -21.52 3.37
N SER A 49 -5.24 -22.07 2.83
CA SER A 49 -5.33 -23.47 2.44
C SER A 49 -5.49 -23.57 0.92
N GLU A 50 -4.35 -23.60 0.21
CA GLU A 50 -4.31 -24.09 -1.17
C GLU A 50 -3.39 -25.30 -1.25
N ALA A 51 -4.02 -26.46 -1.50
CA ALA A 51 -3.32 -27.67 -1.89
C ALA A 51 -2.94 -27.56 -3.37
N MET A 52 -1.65 -27.42 -3.64
CA MET A 52 -1.07 -27.65 -4.97
C MET A 52 -0.04 -28.79 -4.86
N ASN A 53 -0.39 -29.88 -5.52
CA ASN A 53 0.40 -31.09 -5.65
C ASN A 53 1.42 -30.88 -6.78
N GLY A 54 2.71 -30.83 -6.45
CA GLY A 54 3.79 -30.68 -7.43
C GLY A 54 5.16 -30.78 -6.75
N LYS A 55 5.73 -31.97 -6.75
CA LYS A 55 7.10 -32.22 -6.28
C LYS A 55 8.07 -31.67 -7.32
N ASP A 56 8.82 -30.61 -6.97
CA ASP A 56 10.14 -30.34 -7.54
C ASP A 56 11.01 -29.66 -6.49
N ASN A 57 11.65 -30.50 -5.67
CA ASN A 57 12.72 -30.10 -4.76
C ASN A 57 14.03 -30.08 -5.55
N ASN A 58 14.45 -28.91 -6.04
CA ASN A 58 15.85 -28.67 -6.37
C ASN A 58 16.28 -27.28 -5.85
N PRO A 59 17.24 -27.20 -4.91
CA PRO A 59 17.76 -25.91 -4.47
C PRO A 59 18.62 -25.30 -5.58
N VAL A 60 18.18 -24.17 -6.12
CA VAL A 60 18.95 -23.37 -7.08
C VAL A 60 20.11 -22.71 -6.33
N ASN A 61 21.32 -23.19 -6.59
CA ASN A 61 22.57 -22.65 -6.06
C ASN A 61 23.04 -21.48 -6.93
N LEU A 62 22.94 -20.25 -6.42
CA LEU A 62 23.29 -19.01 -7.14
C LEU A 62 24.68 -18.44 -6.77
N GLY A 63 25.66 -19.29 -6.50
CA GLY A 63 27.08 -18.93 -6.51
C GLY A 63 27.54 -17.88 -5.48
N PRO A 64 28.86 -17.61 -5.36
CA PRO A 64 29.41 -16.69 -4.39
C PRO A 64 29.43 -15.27 -4.96
N SER A 65 28.58 -14.39 -4.41
CA SER A 65 28.59 -12.96 -4.70
C SER A 65 29.83 -12.30 -4.07
N GLU A 66 30.69 -11.70 -4.89
CA GLU A 66 31.81 -10.88 -4.44
C GLU A 66 31.32 -9.66 -3.63
N LYS A 67 32.03 -9.34 -2.54
CA LYS A 67 31.58 -8.47 -1.44
C LYS A 67 31.35 -7.01 -1.83
N THR A 68 30.15 -6.50 -1.54
CA THR A 68 29.89 -5.21 -0.85
C THR A 68 28.58 -5.32 -0.07
N SER A 69 28.56 -6.02 1.06
CA SER A 69 27.34 -6.11 1.88
C SER A 69 27.07 -4.79 2.59
N VAL A 70 26.00 -4.11 2.19
CA VAL A 70 25.44 -2.95 2.90
C VAL A 70 25.02 -3.38 4.31
N LYS A 71 25.35 -2.56 5.31
CA LYS A 71 25.13 -2.84 6.74
C LYS A 71 24.39 -1.69 7.42
N PRO A 72 23.74 -1.94 8.57
CA PRO A 72 23.14 -0.87 9.35
C PRO A 72 24.15 0.24 9.73
N SER A 73 25.42 -0.12 9.92
CA SER A 73 26.49 0.83 10.28
C SER A 73 26.80 1.87 9.21
N ASP A 74 26.39 1.63 7.97
CA ASP A 74 26.64 2.52 6.83
C ASP A 74 25.65 3.69 6.81
N PHE A 75 24.61 3.61 7.64
CA PHE A 75 23.58 4.62 7.80
C PHE A 75 23.69 5.34 9.15
N GLU A 76 23.39 6.62 9.13
CA GLU A 76 23.11 7.43 10.30
C GLU A 76 21.59 7.51 10.47
N PHE A 77 21.04 6.80 11.46
CA PHE A 77 19.60 6.82 11.74
C PHE A 77 19.24 8.08 12.52
N LEU A 78 18.44 8.94 11.89
CA LEU A 78 18.13 10.28 12.40
C LEU A 78 16.84 10.27 13.22
N LYS A 79 15.77 9.71 12.64
CA LYS A 79 14.44 9.80 13.25
C LYS A 79 13.52 8.63 12.94
N VAL A 80 12.67 8.26 13.90
CA VAL A 80 11.48 7.43 13.61
C VAL A 80 10.46 8.32 12.89
N ILE A 81 9.97 7.83 11.75
CA ILE A 81 8.99 8.51 10.89
C ILE A 81 7.71 7.69 10.66
N GLY A 82 7.71 6.40 11.02
CA GLY A 82 6.52 5.57 10.94
C GLY A 82 6.66 4.28 11.75
N LYS A 83 5.52 3.61 12.00
CA LYS A 83 5.45 2.33 12.70
C LYS A 83 4.46 1.42 12.00
N GLY A 84 4.91 0.21 11.67
CA GLY A 84 4.09 -0.82 11.04
C GLY A 84 3.87 -2.02 11.95
N SER A 85 3.13 -3.01 11.45
CA SER A 85 2.75 -4.22 12.17
C SER A 85 3.95 -5.05 12.67
N PHE A 86 5.06 -5.06 11.92
CA PHE A 86 6.24 -5.88 12.20
C PHE A 86 7.51 -5.07 12.51
N GLY A 87 7.41 -3.74 12.56
CA GLY A 87 8.61 -2.90 12.51
C GLY A 87 8.38 -1.40 12.58
N LYS A 88 9.45 -0.66 12.26
CA LYS A 88 9.47 0.80 12.25
C LYS A 88 10.07 1.30 10.94
N VAL A 89 9.67 2.49 10.54
CA VAL A 89 10.28 3.22 9.42
C VAL A 89 11.10 4.36 10.01
N LEU A 90 12.37 4.42 9.64
CA LEU A 90 13.32 5.42 10.11
C LEU A 90 13.85 6.27 8.97
N LEU A 91 13.88 7.59 9.16
CA LEU A 91 14.68 8.49 8.35
C LEU A 91 16.16 8.25 8.68
N ALA A 92 16.95 7.95 7.66
CA ALA A 92 18.38 7.75 7.80
C ALA A 92 19.15 8.39 6.65
N ARG A 93 20.40 8.78 6.92
CA ARG A 93 21.34 9.30 5.93
C ARG A 93 22.39 8.25 5.64
N HIS A 94 22.65 7.95 4.37
CA HIS A 94 23.80 7.11 4.03
C HIS A 94 25.09 7.92 4.20
N LYS A 95 26.05 7.40 4.97
CA LYS A 95 27.23 8.17 5.43
C LYS A 95 28.14 8.61 4.29
N ASN A 96 28.23 7.81 3.23
CA ASN A 96 29.11 8.09 2.10
C ASN A 96 28.43 8.96 1.03
N GLU A 97 27.14 8.74 0.77
CA GLU A 97 26.39 9.46 -0.28
C GLU A 97 25.77 10.77 0.20
N SER A 98 25.65 10.97 1.53
CA SER A 98 24.88 12.07 2.12
C SER A 98 23.42 12.15 1.67
N LYS A 99 22.89 11.10 1.02
CA LYS A 99 21.49 10.98 0.58
C LYS A 99 20.60 10.46 1.71
N MET A 100 19.38 10.99 1.76
CA MET A 100 18.36 10.61 2.74
C MET A 100 17.52 9.45 2.22
N PHE A 101 17.18 8.52 3.11
CA PHE A 101 16.40 7.33 2.83
C PHE A 101 15.36 7.08 3.93
N ALA A 102 14.28 6.40 3.56
CA ALA A 102 13.35 5.80 4.50
C ALA A 102 13.73 4.31 4.67
N ILE A 103 14.16 3.91 5.87
CA ILE A 103 14.56 2.55 6.17
C ILE A 103 13.46 1.84 6.96
N LYS A 104 12.76 0.91 6.33
CA LYS A 104 11.77 0.02 6.96
C LYS A 104 12.52 -1.15 7.62
N VAL A 105 12.53 -1.16 8.95
CA VAL A 105 13.23 -2.15 9.78
C VAL A 105 12.21 -3.09 10.41
N LEU A 106 12.26 -4.37 10.03
CA LEU A 106 11.31 -5.41 10.46
C LEU A 106 11.98 -6.44 11.36
N GLN A 107 11.26 -6.95 12.36
CA GLN A 107 11.76 -7.98 13.26
C GLN A 107 11.44 -9.39 12.74
N LYS A 108 12.47 -10.22 12.49
CA LYS A 108 12.29 -11.59 11.97
C LYS A 108 11.37 -12.43 12.85
N GLN A 109 11.56 -12.37 14.17
CA GLN A 109 10.72 -13.12 15.12
C GLN A 109 9.25 -12.69 15.07
N ALA A 110 8.96 -11.41 14.84
CA ALA A 110 7.58 -10.93 14.75
C ALA A 110 6.90 -11.42 13.46
N ILE A 111 7.63 -11.43 12.35
CA ILE A 111 7.16 -11.95 11.05
C ILE A 111 6.88 -13.45 11.15
N MET A 112 7.81 -14.23 11.69
CA MET A 112 7.67 -15.69 11.83
C MET A 112 6.49 -16.07 12.72
N LYS A 113 6.32 -15.37 13.87
CA LYS A 113 5.20 -15.62 14.79
C LYS A 113 3.82 -15.41 14.15
N ARG A 114 3.75 -14.58 13.11
CA ARG A 114 2.50 -14.28 12.39
C ARG A 114 2.40 -15.01 11.04
N ASN A 115 3.37 -15.86 10.70
CA ASN A 115 3.44 -16.60 9.44
C ASN A 115 3.51 -15.72 8.17
N GLU A 116 4.13 -14.54 8.28
CA GLU A 116 4.13 -13.49 7.25
C GLU A 116 5.37 -13.48 6.34
N VAL A 117 6.17 -14.56 6.41
CA VAL A 117 7.45 -14.67 5.68
C VAL A 117 7.25 -14.54 4.16
N LYS A 118 6.22 -15.21 3.62
CA LYS A 118 5.92 -15.19 2.18
C LYS A 118 5.56 -13.80 1.69
N HIS A 119 4.76 -13.04 2.45
CA HIS A 119 4.37 -11.68 2.08
C HIS A 119 5.59 -10.74 2.04
N ILE A 120 6.48 -10.81 3.04
CA ILE A 120 7.70 -10.00 3.07
C ILE A 120 8.66 -10.33 1.91
N MET A 121 8.80 -11.62 1.57
CA MET A 121 9.61 -12.03 0.42
C MET A 121 8.97 -11.62 -0.91
N SER A 122 7.64 -11.62 -1.00
CA SER A 122 6.89 -11.10 -2.16
C SER A 122 7.09 -9.59 -2.33
N GLU A 123 6.96 -8.80 -1.25
CA GLU A 123 7.23 -7.35 -1.25
C GLU A 123 8.63 -7.05 -1.80
N ARG A 124 9.63 -7.78 -1.30
CA ARG A 124 11.00 -7.69 -1.82
C ARG A 124 11.07 -8.02 -3.30
N ASN A 125 10.50 -9.15 -3.74
CA ASN A 125 10.62 -9.59 -5.13
C ASN A 125 10.01 -8.57 -6.10
N VAL A 126 8.87 -8.00 -5.75
CA VAL A 126 8.21 -6.91 -6.50
C VAL A 126 9.15 -5.71 -6.62
N LEU A 127 9.66 -5.23 -5.49
CA LEU A 127 10.58 -4.09 -5.46
C LEU A 127 11.89 -4.34 -6.23
N LEU A 128 12.34 -5.59 -6.35
CA LEU A 128 13.54 -5.96 -7.08
C LEU A 128 13.38 -6.08 -8.59
N LYS A 129 12.17 -6.07 -9.12
CA LYS A 129 11.93 -6.10 -10.58
C LYS A 129 12.32 -4.81 -11.31
N ASN A 130 13.14 -3.97 -10.68
CA ASN A 130 13.60 -2.70 -11.22
C ASN A 130 12.41 -1.82 -11.61
N ILE A 131 11.44 -1.70 -10.71
CA ILE A 131 10.26 -0.84 -10.87
C ILE A 131 10.76 0.61 -10.99
N LYS A 132 10.92 1.09 -12.22
CA LYS A 132 11.33 2.47 -12.52
C LYS A 132 10.14 3.27 -13.02
N HIS A 133 9.39 3.85 -12.08
CA HIS A 133 8.27 4.73 -12.40
C HIS A 133 8.27 5.98 -11.49
N PRO A 134 8.03 7.19 -12.03
CA PRO A 134 8.11 8.47 -11.29
C PRO A 134 7.19 8.58 -10.05
N PHE A 135 6.16 7.75 -9.99
CA PHE A 135 5.11 7.76 -8.97
C PHE A 135 5.09 6.49 -8.11
N LEU A 136 6.13 5.67 -8.17
CA LEU A 136 6.30 4.48 -7.33
C LEU A 136 7.54 4.66 -6.46
N VAL A 137 7.48 4.23 -5.19
CA VAL A 137 8.66 4.26 -4.31
C VAL A 137 9.71 3.25 -4.79
N GLY A 138 10.96 3.69 -4.91
CA GLY A 138 12.09 2.85 -5.30
C GLY A 138 12.75 2.15 -4.12
N LEU A 139 13.22 0.92 -4.35
CA LEU A 139 14.10 0.18 -3.43
C LEU A 139 15.55 0.38 -3.85
N HIS A 140 16.35 0.94 -2.94
CA HIS A 140 17.80 1.12 -3.13
C HIS A 140 18.58 -0.07 -2.62
N TYR A 141 18.27 -0.55 -1.43
CA TYR A 141 18.98 -1.69 -0.83
C TYR A 141 18.01 -2.54 -0.03
N SER A 142 18.21 -3.86 -0.03
CA SER A 142 17.61 -4.72 0.99
C SER A 142 18.71 -5.54 1.65
N PHE A 143 18.75 -5.58 2.98
CA PHE A 143 19.75 -6.37 3.70
C PHE A 143 19.19 -6.87 5.02
N GLN A 144 19.89 -7.80 5.65
CA GLN A 144 19.43 -8.43 6.88
C GLN A 144 20.54 -8.52 7.92
N THR A 145 20.14 -8.48 9.19
CA THR A 145 20.96 -8.92 10.33
C THR A 145 20.40 -10.23 10.87
N GLN A 146 21.03 -10.75 11.92
CA GLN A 146 20.59 -11.96 12.62
C GLN A 146 19.12 -11.90 13.06
N ASP A 147 18.62 -10.72 13.42
CA ASP A 147 17.31 -10.52 14.03
C ASP A 147 16.34 -9.64 13.21
N LYS A 148 16.82 -8.96 12.16
CA LYS A 148 16.06 -7.94 11.45
C LYS A 148 16.24 -7.98 9.94
N LEU A 149 15.25 -7.47 9.24
CA LEU A 149 15.26 -7.16 7.81
C LEU A 149 15.21 -5.65 7.61
N TYR A 150 15.89 -5.15 6.58
CA TYR A 150 15.98 -3.74 6.25
C TYR A 150 15.64 -3.54 4.78
N PHE A 151 14.64 -2.70 4.51
CA PHE A 151 14.41 -2.14 3.17
C PHE A 151 14.82 -0.67 3.21
N VAL A 152 15.72 -0.28 2.31
CA VAL A 152 16.17 1.11 2.13
C VAL A 152 15.43 1.68 0.92
N LEU A 153 14.46 2.54 1.18
CA LEU A 153 13.52 3.08 0.20
C LEU A 153 13.76 4.57 -0.03
N ASP A 154 13.20 5.11 -1.11
CA ASP A 154 13.13 6.55 -1.31
C ASP A 154 12.50 7.26 -0.11
N TYR A 155 13.09 8.38 0.29
CA TYR A 155 12.52 9.23 1.32
C TYR A 155 11.56 10.26 0.72
N VAL A 156 10.29 10.17 1.13
CA VAL A 156 9.21 11.03 0.66
C VAL A 156 8.66 11.83 1.85
N ASN A 157 8.71 13.16 1.81
CA ASN A 157 8.51 14.02 2.98
C ASN A 157 7.35 15.02 2.86
N GLY A 158 6.55 14.96 1.80
CA GLY A 158 5.32 15.73 1.69
C GLY A 158 4.17 15.15 2.52
N GLY A 159 4.32 13.95 3.10
CA GLY A 159 3.34 13.30 3.97
C GLY A 159 2.31 12.46 3.24
N GLU A 160 1.49 11.73 4.00
CA GLU A 160 0.41 10.89 3.49
C GLU A 160 -0.73 11.72 2.91
N LEU A 161 -1.31 11.27 1.80
CA LEU A 161 -2.51 11.88 1.21
C LEU A 161 -3.65 11.90 2.23
N PHE A 162 -3.76 10.83 3.04
CA PHE A 162 -4.67 10.74 4.18
C PHE A 162 -4.61 11.98 5.08
N PHE A 163 -3.42 12.38 5.51
CA PHE A 163 -3.23 13.53 6.39
C PHE A 163 -3.72 14.84 5.76
N HIS A 164 -3.40 15.07 4.48
CA HIS A 164 -3.86 16.27 3.76
C HIS A 164 -5.37 16.28 3.59
N LEU A 165 -5.96 15.13 3.25
CA LEU A 165 -7.40 14.98 3.05
C LEU A 165 -8.17 15.18 4.36
N GLN A 166 -7.69 14.61 5.47
CA GLN A 166 -8.30 14.82 6.79
C GLN A 166 -8.30 16.29 7.21
N ARG A 167 -7.22 17.03 6.88
CA ARG A 167 -7.10 18.45 7.21
C ARG A 167 -8.01 19.33 6.35
N GLU A 168 -8.12 19.04 5.06
CA GLU A 168 -8.89 19.84 4.09
C GLU A 168 -10.33 19.36 3.88
N ARG A 169 -10.70 18.22 4.46
CA ARG A 169 -11.99 17.51 4.34
C ARG A 169 -12.26 16.88 2.98
N TYR A 170 -12.00 17.61 1.91
CA TYR A 170 -12.08 17.12 0.54
C TYR A 170 -11.23 18.02 -0.36
N PHE A 171 -10.83 17.51 -1.51
CA PHE A 171 -10.08 18.23 -2.51
C PHE A 171 -10.99 18.75 -3.63
N PRO A 172 -10.64 19.90 -4.24
CA PRO A 172 -11.25 20.31 -5.49
C PRO A 172 -11.05 19.26 -6.60
N GLU A 173 -12.02 19.16 -7.51
CA GLU A 173 -12.02 18.17 -8.60
C GLU A 173 -10.72 18.20 -9.41
N GLN A 174 -10.17 19.38 -9.71
CA GLN A 174 -8.91 19.49 -10.46
C GLN A 174 -7.71 18.88 -9.71
N ARG A 175 -7.67 19.01 -8.38
CA ARG A 175 -6.63 18.40 -7.54
C ARG A 175 -6.79 16.88 -7.47
N ALA A 176 -8.03 16.42 -7.27
CA ALA A 176 -8.34 15.00 -7.26
C ALA A 176 -8.04 14.33 -8.62
N LYS A 177 -8.36 15.00 -9.73
CA LYS A 177 -8.02 14.57 -11.10
C LYS A 177 -6.52 14.41 -11.28
N PHE A 178 -5.73 15.41 -10.87
CA PHE A 178 -4.28 15.36 -11.00
C PHE A 178 -3.69 14.15 -10.27
N TYR A 179 -4.04 13.95 -8.99
CA TYR A 179 -3.57 12.79 -8.24
C TYR A 179 -4.08 11.47 -8.81
N ALA A 180 -5.35 11.40 -9.23
CA ALA A 180 -5.89 10.20 -9.86
C ALA A 180 -5.19 9.84 -11.17
N ALA A 181 -4.73 10.82 -11.95
CA ALA A 181 -3.93 10.57 -13.14
C ALA A 181 -2.56 9.97 -12.78
N GLU A 182 -1.86 10.52 -11.79
CA GLU A 182 -0.55 9.99 -11.36
C GLU A 182 -0.68 8.57 -10.79
N MET A 183 -1.71 8.32 -9.96
CA MET A 183 -2.03 6.99 -9.45
C MET A 183 -2.36 6.01 -10.57
N ALA A 184 -3.21 6.41 -11.54
CA ALA A 184 -3.58 5.57 -12.66
C ALA A 184 -2.38 5.21 -13.55
N SER A 185 -1.46 6.17 -13.77
CA SER A 185 -0.21 5.91 -14.50
C SER A 185 0.65 4.87 -13.78
N ALA A 186 0.84 5.02 -12.47
CA ALA A 186 1.58 4.07 -11.65
C ALA A 186 0.98 2.65 -11.65
N ILE A 187 -0.34 2.55 -11.49
CA ILE A 187 -1.07 1.27 -11.54
C ILE A 187 -0.98 0.65 -12.94
N GLY A 188 -1.16 1.44 -13.99
CA GLY A 188 -1.03 0.98 -15.37
C GLY A 188 0.37 0.42 -15.67
N TYR A 189 1.42 1.05 -15.13
CA TYR A 189 2.78 0.54 -15.21
C TYR A 189 2.93 -0.81 -14.50
N LEU A 190 2.42 -0.96 -13.28
CA LEU A 190 2.44 -2.24 -12.55
C LEU A 190 1.70 -3.35 -13.30
N HIS A 191 0.52 -3.04 -13.85
CA HIS A 191 -0.27 -3.98 -14.64
C HIS A 191 0.48 -4.41 -15.90
N SER A 192 1.26 -3.52 -16.53
CA SER A 192 2.10 -3.87 -17.69
C SER A 192 3.22 -4.87 -17.36
N LEU A 193 3.58 -4.97 -16.07
CA LEU A 193 4.54 -5.94 -15.53
C LEU A 193 3.86 -7.18 -14.92
N ASN A 194 2.54 -7.34 -15.12
CA ASN A 194 1.72 -8.40 -14.51
C ASN A 194 1.76 -8.39 -12.97
N ILE A 195 1.74 -7.20 -12.38
CA ILE A 195 1.70 -6.96 -10.93
C ILE A 195 0.39 -6.26 -10.59
N ILE A 196 -0.37 -6.83 -9.65
CA ILE A 196 -1.57 -6.21 -9.06
C ILE A 196 -1.19 -5.61 -7.71
N TYR A 197 -1.55 -4.37 -7.46
CA TYR A 197 -1.16 -3.60 -6.27
C TYR A 197 -1.99 -3.96 -5.02
N ARG A 198 -3.32 -4.04 -5.15
CA ARG A 198 -4.31 -4.52 -4.17
C ARG A 198 -4.50 -3.74 -2.86
N ASP A 199 -3.72 -2.70 -2.58
CA ASP A 199 -3.84 -1.90 -1.35
C ASP A 199 -3.76 -0.39 -1.59
N LEU A 200 -4.45 0.09 -2.63
CA LEU A 200 -4.57 1.52 -2.91
C LEU A 200 -5.55 2.18 -1.93
N LYS A 201 -4.98 3.03 -1.07
CA LYS A 201 -5.67 3.83 -0.06
C LYS A 201 -4.86 5.09 0.27
N PRO A 202 -5.47 6.16 0.82
CA PRO A 202 -4.79 7.43 1.11
C PRO A 202 -3.55 7.31 2.02
N GLU A 203 -3.48 6.29 2.87
CA GLU A 203 -2.33 6.02 3.75
C GLU A 203 -1.11 5.50 2.99
N ASN A 204 -1.31 4.78 1.89
CA ASN A 204 -0.25 4.25 1.03
C ASN A 204 0.11 5.20 -0.13
N ILE A 205 -0.49 6.38 -0.16
CA ILE A 205 -0.22 7.42 -1.17
C ILE A 205 0.50 8.56 -0.47
N LEU A 206 1.79 8.74 -0.78
CA LEU A 206 2.58 9.84 -0.25
C LEU A 206 2.65 10.98 -1.26
N LEU A 207 2.88 12.20 -0.78
CA LEU A 207 3.26 13.33 -1.62
C LEU A 207 4.75 13.61 -1.48
N ASP A 208 5.45 13.84 -2.60
CA ASP A 208 6.83 14.32 -2.57
C ASP A 208 6.91 15.81 -2.20
N SER A 209 8.14 16.32 -2.04
CA SER A 209 8.38 17.73 -1.68
C SER A 209 7.78 18.75 -2.65
N LYS A 210 7.50 18.35 -3.90
CA LYS A 210 6.88 19.19 -4.94
C LYS A 210 5.37 19.00 -5.02
N GLY A 211 4.84 17.93 -4.42
CA GLY A 211 3.42 17.61 -4.39
C GLY A 211 2.97 16.54 -5.38
N HIS A 212 3.90 15.80 -5.99
CA HIS A 212 3.54 14.62 -6.81
C HIS A 212 3.28 13.40 -5.93
N VAL A 213 2.40 12.51 -6.41
CA VAL A 213 2.11 11.22 -5.79
C VAL A 213 3.33 10.30 -5.82
N THR A 214 3.50 9.51 -4.76
CA THR A 214 4.36 8.35 -4.72
C THR A 214 3.63 7.22 -3.98
N LEU A 215 3.30 6.14 -4.68
CA LEU A 215 2.73 4.94 -4.07
C LEU A 215 3.81 4.19 -3.29
N THR A 216 3.45 3.74 -2.09
CA THR A 216 4.33 3.00 -1.19
C THR A 216 3.71 1.66 -0.78
N ASP A 217 4.44 0.84 -0.01
CA ASP A 217 3.98 -0.41 0.60
C ASP A 217 3.44 -1.46 -0.39
N PHE A 218 4.36 -2.18 -1.03
CA PHE A 218 4.05 -3.27 -1.97
C PHE A 218 3.78 -4.62 -1.28
N GLY A 219 3.54 -4.62 0.03
CA GLY A 219 3.40 -5.83 0.86
C GLY A 219 2.27 -6.76 0.41
N LEU A 220 1.22 -6.19 -0.20
CA LEU A 220 0.07 -6.92 -0.69
C LEU A 220 0.08 -7.13 -2.21
N CYS A 221 1.15 -6.76 -2.91
CA CYS A 221 1.22 -6.96 -4.35
C CYS A 221 1.22 -8.44 -4.74
N LYS A 222 0.58 -8.75 -5.87
CA LYS A 222 0.55 -10.09 -6.46
C LYS A 222 1.17 -10.08 -7.84
N GLU A 223 2.13 -10.96 -8.06
CA GLU A 223 2.84 -11.09 -9.33
C GLU A 223 2.38 -12.31 -10.13
N GLY A 224 2.75 -12.35 -11.41
CA GLY A 224 2.65 -13.55 -12.24
C GLY A 224 1.23 -13.83 -12.72
N ILE A 225 0.37 -12.82 -12.69
CA ILE A 225 -1.00 -12.90 -13.19
C ILE A 225 -0.99 -12.50 -14.66
N GLU A 226 -0.76 -13.47 -15.54
CA GLU A 226 -0.70 -13.26 -16.98
C GLU A 226 -2.04 -13.62 -17.66
N GLY A 227 -2.40 -12.89 -18.71
CA GLY A 227 -3.58 -13.19 -19.52
C GLY A 227 -4.89 -13.18 -18.71
N MET A 228 -5.58 -14.32 -18.67
CA MET A 228 -6.81 -14.53 -17.87
C MET A 228 -6.54 -15.08 -16.46
N GLY A 229 -5.30 -14.96 -15.97
CA GLY A 229 -4.96 -15.37 -14.62
C GLY A 229 -5.78 -14.62 -13.57
N THR A 230 -6.07 -15.29 -12.46
CA THR A 230 -6.78 -14.72 -11.31
C THR A 230 -6.11 -15.11 -10.01
N THR A 231 -6.41 -14.38 -8.94
CA THR A 231 -6.06 -14.75 -7.57
C THR A 231 -7.31 -14.78 -6.69
N SER A 232 -7.24 -15.56 -5.61
CA SER A 232 -8.33 -15.80 -4.65
C SER A 232 -8.02 -15.24 -3.25
N THR A 233 -6.80 -14.73 -3.03
CA THR A 233 -6.35 -14.28 -1.69
C THR A 233 -7.21 -13.14 -1.19
N PHE A 234 -7.82 -13.28 -0.01
CA PHE A 234 -8.54 -12.18 0.62
C PHE A 234 -7.55 -11.20 1.27
N CYS A 235 -7.39 -10.01 0.72
CA CYS A 235 -6.52 -8.96 1.26
C CYS A 235 -7.01 -7.57 0.85
N GLY A 236 -6.49 -6.55 1.55
CA GLY A 236 -6.83 -5.15 1.33
C GLY A 236 -7.51 -4.53 2.54
N THR A 237 -7.82 -3.25 2.43
CA THR A 237 -8.39 -2.45 3.54
C THR A 237 -9.92 -2.40 3.40
N PRO A 238 -10.71 -2.69 4.46
CA PRO A 238 -12.16 -2.90 4.37
C PRO A 238 -12.94 -1.86 3.55
N GLU A 239 -12.61 -0.58 3.70
CA GLU A 239 -13.26 0.55 3.04
C GLU A 239 -13.03 0.60 1.51
N TYR A 240 -12.00 -0.09 1.02
CA TYR A 240 -11.56 -0.09 -0.38
C TYR A 240 -11.69 -1.46 -1.05
N LEU A 241 -12.18 -2.49 -0.35
CA LEU A 241 -12.36 -3.82 -0.91
C LEU A 241 -13.37 -3.78 -2.08
N ALA A 242 -13.00 -4.43 -3.18
CA ALA A 242 -13.88 -4.59 -4.32
C ALA A 242 -14.97 -5.65 -4.04
N PRO A 243 -16.17 -5.55 -4.66
CA PRO A 243 -17.27 -6.48 -4.41
C PRO A 243 -16.91 -7.95 -4.65
N GLU A 244 -16.14 -8.24 -5.68
CA GLU A 244 -15.67 -9.60 -6.00
C GLU A 244 -14.76 -10.19 -4.92
N VAL A 245 -13.96 -9.36 -4.23
CA VAL A 245 -13.11 -9.79 -3.12
C VAL A 245 -13.96 -10.15 -1.89
N LEU A 246 -14.97 -9.33 -1.58
CA LEU A 246 -15.93 -9.61 -0.50
C LEU A 246 -16.74 -10.89 -0.77
N ARG A 247 -17.11 -11.13 -2.04
CA ARG A 247 -17.77 -12.36 -2.48
C ARG A 247 -16.84 -13.57 -2.54
N LYS A 248 -15.56 -13.42 -2.21
CA LYS A 248 -14.52 -14.48 -2.30
C LYS A 248 -14.44 -15.09 -3.71
N GLN A 249 -14.70 -14.30 -4.74
CA GLN A 249 -14.57 -14.71 -6.13
C GLN A 249 -13.12 -14.54 -6.59
N PRO A 250 -12.64 -15.36 -7.54
CA PRO A 250 -11.37 -15.10 -8.20
C PRO A 250 -11.39 -13.74 -8.89
N TYR A 251 -10.36 -12.94 -8.64
CA TYR A 251 -10.25 -11.58 -9.13
C TYR A 251 -8.91 -11.35 -9.84
N ASP A 252 -8.86 -10.27 -10.59
CA ASP A 252 -7.74 -9.87 -11.44
C ASP A 252 -7.41 -8.39 -11.20
N LYS A 253 -6.64 -7.78 -12.11
CA LYS A 253 -6.17 -6.40 -12.00
C LYS A 253 -7.27 -5.33 -11.91
N THR A 254 -8.53 -5.69 -12.23
CA THR A 254 -9.67 -4.77 -12.13
C THR A 254 -9.98 -4.31 -10.70
N VAL A 255 -9.48 -5.01 -9.68
CA VAL A 255 -9.61 -4.56 -8.28
C VAL A 255 -8.88 -3.24 -8.02
N ASP A 256 -7.74 -2.99 -8.69
CA ASP A 256 -7.00 -1.74 -8.51
C ASP A 256 -7.75 -0.55 -9.09
N TRP A 257 -8.53 -0.75 -10.16
CA TRP A 257 -9.40 0.28 -10.73
C TRP A 257 -10.59 0.60 -9.81
N TRP A 258 -11.13 -0.40 -9.10
CA TRP A 258 -12.11 -0.15 -8.04
C TRP A 258 -11.50 0.72 -6.94
N CYS A 259 -10.30 0.37 -6.45
CA CYS A 259 -9.62 1.13 -5.41
C CYS A 259 -9.32 2.56 -5.87
N LEU A 260 -8.90 2.77 -7.14
CA LEU A 260 -8.74 4.10 -7.72
C LEU A 260 -10.04 4.90 -7.69
N GLY A 261 -11.17 4.27 -8.03
CA GLY A 261 -12.50 4.87 -7.94
C GLY A 261 -12.86 5.26 -6.51
N ALA A 262 -12.57 4.39 -5.53
CA ALA A 262 -12.86 4.63 -4.12
C ALA A 262 -12.02 5.80 -3.55
N VAL A 263 -10.72 5.84 -3.86
CA VAL A 263 -9.83 6.93 -3.46
C VAL A 263 -10.21 8.24 -4.17
N LEU A 264 -10.54 8.21 -5.47
CA LEU A 264 -11.01 9.39 -6.19
C LEU A 264 -12.31 9.95 -5.59
N TYR A 265 -13.25 9.06 -5.26
CA TYR A 265 -14.47 9.44 -4.57
C TYR A 265 -14.15 10.08 -3.22
N GLU A 266 -13.31 9.45 -2.41
CA GLU A 266 -12.95 9.97 -1.09
C GLU A 266 -12.26 11.33 -1.18
N MET A 267 -11.35 11.53 -2.14
CA MET A 267 -10.75 12.83 -2.38
C MET A 267 -11.81 13.90 -2.66
N MET A 268 -12.85 13.60 -3.41
CA MET A 268 -13.89 14.58 -3.78
C MET A 268 -15.01 14.75 -2.74
N TYR A 269 -15.26 13.73 -1.91
CA TYR A 269 -16.41 13.67 -1.00
C TYR A 269 -16.04 13.67 0.48
N GLY A 270 -14.78 13.37 0.80
CA GLY A 270 -14.18 13.33 2.13
C GLY A 270 -14.31 12.00 2.89
N LEU A 271 -15.06 11.04 2.34
CA LEU A 271 -15.24 9.70 2.87
C LEU A 271 -15.35 8.69 1.74
N PRO A 272 -14.96 7.41 1.95
CA PRO A 272 -15.16 6.34 0.98
C PRO A 272 -16.64 6.20 0.57
N PRO A 273 -16.93 5.72 -0.66
CA PRO A 273 -18.28 5.76 -1.25
C PRO A 273 -19.35 4.99 -0.47
N PHE A 274 -18.95 3.92 0.23
CA PHE A 274 -19.85 3.01 0.91
C PHE A 274 -19.60 2.93 2.43
N TYR A 275 -18.88 3.92 2.98
CA TYR A 275 -18.44 3.94 4.37
C TYR A 275 -19.61 3.80 5.36
N SER A 276 -19.45 2.90 6.33
CA SER A 276 -20.21 2.87 7.58
C SER A 276 -19.26 2.61 8.76
N ARG A 277 -19.70 2.98 9.97
CA ARG A 277 -19.01 2.61 11.21
C ARG A 277 -19.20 1.13 11.54
N ASP A 278 -20.30 0.54 11.09
CA ASP A 278 -20.55 -0.88 11.18
C ASP A 278 -19.94 -1.56 9.95
N THR A 279 -18.96 -2.44 10.17
CA THR A 279 -18.28 -3.16 9.09
C THR A 279 -19.24 -4.04 8.29
N ALA A 280 -20.27 -4.62 8.93
CA ALA A 280 -21.28 -5.41 8.25
C ALA A 280 -22.11 -4.55 7.30
N GLU A 281 -22.60 -3.41 7.80
CA GLU A 281 -23.34 -2.46 6.98
C GLU A 281 -22.47 -1.92 5.84
N MET A 282 -21.19 -1.65 6.10
CA MET A 282 -20.24 -1.20 5.07
C MET A 282 -20.07 -2.24 3.96
N TYR A 283 -19.91 -3.52 4.30
CA TYR A 283 -19.82 -4.58 3.29
C TYR A 283 -21.13 -4.74 2.51
N ASP A 284 -22.27 -4.63 3.18
CA ASP A 284 -23.57 -4.65 2.52
C ASP A 284 -23.71 -3.47 1.53
N ASN A 285 -23.26 -2.28 1.95
CA ASN A 285 -23.23 -1.09 1.10
C ASN A 285 -22.33 -1.29 -0.13
N ILE A 286 -21.14 -1.86 0.05
CA ILE A 286 -20.21 -2.18 -1.05
C ILE A 286 -20.85 -3.16 -2.03
N LEU A 287 -21.62 -4.14 -1.55
CA LEU A 287 -22.22 -5.17 -2.41
C LEU A 287 -23.50 -4.73 -3.12
N TYR A 288 -24.35 -3.91 -2.50
CA TYR A 288 -25.71 -3.69 -3.01
C TYR A 288 -26.15 -2.23 -3.10
N LYS A 289 -25.62 -1.34 -2.26
CA LYS A 289 -26.06 0.06 -2.27
C LYS A 289 -25.60 0.76 -3.56
N PRO A 290 -26.48 1.50 -4.25
CA PRO A 290 -26.09 2.28 -5.42
C PRO A 290 -25.13 3.41 -5.03
N LEU A 291 -24.21 3.73 -5.94
CA LEU A 291 -23.32 4.88 -5.80
C LEU A 291 -24.13 6.17 -5.73
N ARG A 292 -23.87 7.02 -4.73
CA ARG A 292 -24.51 8.33 -4.59
C ARG A 292 -23.53 9.43 -4.97
N LEU A 293 -23.93 10.28 -5.91
CA LEU A 293 -23.11 11.41 -6.38
C LEU A 293 -23.82 12.73 -6.10
N ARG A 294 -23.05 13.76 -5.72
CA ARG A 294 -23.59 15.12 -5.54
C ARG A 294 -23.98 15.72 -6.90
N THR A 295 -24.87 16.70 -6.90
CA THR A 295 -25.30 17.37 -8.14
C THR A 295 -24.25 18.29 -8.72
N ASN A 296 -23.29 18.78 -7.92
CA ASN A 296 -22.31 19.78 -8.28
C ASN A 296 -20.99 19.24 -8.87
N VAL A 297 -20.86 17.92 -9.09
CA VAL A 297 -19.70 17.35 -9.78
C VAL A 297 -19.88 17.41 -11.30
N SER A 298 -18.77 17.56 -12.04
CA SER A 298 -18.82 17.59 -13.50
C SER A 298 -19.40 16.30 -14.09
N SER A 299 -19.92 16.37 -15.32
CA SER A 299 -20.38 15.17 -16.04
C SER A 299 -19.24 14.16 -16.24
N ALA A 300 -18.02 14.64 -16.47
CA ALA A 300 -16.84 13.80 -16.61
C ALA A 300 -16.46 13.11 -15.29
N ALA A 301 -16.52 13.82 -14.17
CA ALA A 301 -16.29 13.26 -12.84
C ALA A 301 -17.35 12.22 -12.44
N ARG A 302 -18.62 12.49 -12.76
CA ARG A 302 -19.71 11.51 -12.60
C ARG A 302 -19.42 10.24 -13.40
N SER A 303 -19.11 10.40 -14.69
CA SER A 303 -18.85 9.28 -15.61
C SER A 303 -17.66 8.41 -15.16
N ILE A 304 -16.55 9.01 -14.72
CA ILE A 304 -15.38 8.23 -14.28
C ILE A 304 -15.68 7.47 -12.98
N LEU A 305 -16.38 8.08 -12.02
CA LEU A 305 -16.74 7.45 -10.76
C LEU A 305 -17.73 6.30 -10.98
N GLU A 306 -18.74 6.50 -11.81
CA GLU A 306 -19.70 5.45 -12.18
C GLU A 306 -19.02 4.31 -12.94
N GLY A 307 -18.02 4.60 -13.77
CA GLY A 307 -17.25 3.58 -14.51
C GLY A 307 -16.31 2.76 -13.62
N LEU A 308 -15.54 3.42 -12.74
CA LEU A 308 -14.58 2.75 -11.85
C LEU A 308 -15.27 1.98 -10.72
N LEU A 309 -16.41 2.46 -10.22
CA LEU A 309 -17.16 1.85 -9.12
C LEU A 309 -18.32 0.96 -9.59
N GLN A 310 -18.20 0.36 -10.78
CA GLN A 310 -19.08 -0.73 -11.20
C GLN A 310 -18.82 -1.96 -10.33
N LYS A 311 -19.91 -2.53 -9.79
CA LYS A 311 -19.82 -3.69 -8.90
C LYS A 311 -19.47 -4.98 -9.64
N GLU A 312 -20.00 -5.13 -10.86
CA GLU A 312 -19.62 -6.23 -11.76
C GLU A 312 -18.31 -5.87 -12.46
N LYS A 313 -17.25 -6.64 -12.18
CA LYS A 313 -15.89 -6.30 -12.61
C LYS A 313 -15.74 -6.25 -14.14
N GLU A 314 -16.52 -7.02 -14.90
CA GLU A 314 -16.50 -7.04 -16.36
C GLU A 314 -17.09 -5.77 -17.00
N GLN A 315 -17.93 -5.04 -16.25
CA GLN A 315 -18.50 -3.76 -16.67
C GLN A 315 -17.67 -2.57 -16.19
N ARG A 316 -16.68 -2.82 -15.33
CA ARG A 316 -15.82 -1.79 -14.74
C ARG A 316 -14.92 -1.16 -15.80
N LEU A 317 -14.76 0.15 -15.71
CA LEU A 317 -13.80 0.87 -16.52
C LEU A 317 -12.38 0.33 -16.22
N GLY A 318 -11.67 -0.11 -17.26
CA GLY A 318 -10.38 -0.80 -17.15
C GLY A 318 -10.48 -2.33 -17.29
N ALA A 319 -11.67 -2.91 -17.41
CA ALA A 319 -11.82 -4.36 -17.60
C ALA A 319 -11.42 -4.85 -19.00
N LYS A 320 -11.56 -4.02 -20.04
CA LYS A 320 -11.37 -4.45 -21.44
C LYS A 320 -9.99 -4.11 -21.97
N LYS A 321 -9.54 -2.87 -21.76
CA LYS A 321 -8.21 -2.40 -22.21
C LYS A 321 -7.39 -1.79 -21.09
N ASP A 322 -7.73 -2.11 -19.84
CA ASP A 322 -6.94 -1.75 -18.68
C ASP A 322 -6.67 -0.25 -18.60
N PHE A 323 -5.43 0.15 -18.35
CA PHE A 323 -5.05 1.56 -18.25
C PHE A 323 -5.42 2.39 -19.49
N HIS A 324 -5.52 1.80 -20.69
CA HIS A 324 -5.90 2.55 -21.88
C HIS A 324 -7.34 3.11 -21.80
N GLU A 325 -8.27 2.40 -21.16
CA GLU A 325 -9.63 2.92 -20.94
C GLU A 325 -9.63 4.09 -19.96
N ILE A 326 -8.78 4.02 -18.92
CA ILE A 326 -8.60 5.11 -17.97
C ILE A 326 -7.98 6.33 -18.66
N LYS A 327 -6.89 6.12 -19.41
CA LYS A 327 -6.11 7.14 -20.11
C LYS A 327 -6.95 7.98 -21.10
N THR A 328 -7.93 7.34 -21.74
CA THR A 328 -8.75 7.95 -22.79
C THR A 328 -10.11 8.48 -22.30
N HIS A 329 -10.43 8.29 -21.02
CA HIS A 329 -11.68 8.77 -20.45
C HIS A 329 -11.74 10.30 -20.41
N SER A 330 -12.93 10.88 -20.66
CA SER A 330 -13.14 12.33 -20.77
C SER A 330 -12.71 13.14 -19.54
N PHE A 331 -12.75 12.51 -18.36
CA PHE A 331 -12.25 13.09 -17.09
C PHE A 331 -10.77 13.49 -17.15
N PHE A 332 -9.95 12.80 -17.94
CA PHE A 332 -8.52 13.08 -18.09
C PHE A 332 -8.18 13.73 -19.44
N SER A 333 -9.17 14.28 -20.16
CA SER A 333 -8.99 14.84 -21.51
C SER A 333 -8.02 16.03 -21.57
N ASP A 334 -7.82 16.74 -20.45
CA ASP A 334 -6.89 17.85 -20.29
C ASP A 334 -5.49 17.43 -19.80
N ILE A 335 -5.24 16.13 -19.58
CA ILE A 335 -3.97 15.60 -19.11
C ILE A 335 -3.13 15.09 -20.29
N ASN A 336 -1.96 15.71 -20.49
CA ASN A 336 -0.90 15.11 -21.31
C ASN A 336 -0.12 14.10 -20.47
N TRP A 337 -0.36 12.81 -20.72
CA TRP A 337 0.24 11.72 -19.95
C TRP A 337 1.77 11.65 -20.08
N ASP A 338 2.35 12.01 -21.22
CA ASP A 338 3.81 12.01 -21.38
C ASP A 338 4.46 13.12 -20.54
N ASP A 339 3.80 14.27 -20.44
CA ASP A 339 4.24 15.36 -19.58
C ASP A 339 3.96 15.07 -18.10
N LEU A 340 2.89 14.33 -17.79
CA LEU A 340 2.61 13.83 -16.45
C LEU A 340 3.75 12.92 -15.97
N ASP A 341 4.09 11.88 -16.74
CA ASP A 341 5.13 10.90 -16.37
C ASP A 341 6.53 11.55 -16.30
N LYS A 342 6.76 12.61 -17.08
CA LYS A 342 8.00 13.41 -16.99
C LYS A 342 7.99 14.45 -15.86
N LYS A 343 6.96 14.46 -15.01
CA LYS A 343 6.71 15.45 -13.93
C LYS A 343 6.81 16.91 -14.41
N LYS A 344 6.33 17.19 -15.64
CA LYS A 344 6.30 18.54 -16.22
C LYS A 344 5.01 19.29 -15.91
N ILE A 345 3.94 18.58 -15.59
CA ILE A 345 2.69 19.19 -15.12
C ILE A 345 2.90 19.65 -13.67
N HIS A 346 2.66 20.92 -13.40
CA HIS A 346 2.83 21.49 -12.06
C HIS A 346 1.77 20.93 -11.10
N PRO A 347 2.16 20.38 -9.93
CA PRO A 347 1.20 19.93 -8.94
C PRO A 347 0.28 21.05 -8.46
N PRO A 348 -1.02 20.79 -8.28
CA PRO A 348 -2.00 21.78 -7.84
C PRO A 348 -1.86 22.13 -6.34
N TYR A 349 -1.01 21.40 -5.61
CA TYR A 349 -0.75 21.62 -4.19
C TYR A 349 0.73 21.42 -3.91
N ASN A 350 1.31 22.37 -3.18
CA ASN A 350 2.67 22.28 -2.66
C ASN A 350 2.62 21.98 -1.15
N PRO A 351 3.18 20.86 -0.67
CA PRO A 351 3.23 20.56 0.77
C PRO A 351 4.05 21.58 1.59
N ASN A 352 4.75 22.51 0.95
CA ASN A 352 5.49 23.62 1.54
C ASN A 352 6.64 23.15 2.45
N VAL A 353 7.34 22.09 2.07
CA VAL A 353 8.41 21.50 2.88
C VAL A 353 9.65 22.38 2.84
N SER A 354 10.22 22.71 4.00
CA SER A 354 11.35 23.64 4.15
C SER A 354 12.73 23.01 3.91
N GLY A 355 12.81 21.68 3.79
CA GLY A 355 14.03 20.95 3.49
C GLY A 355 13.91 19.45 3.75
N GLN A 356 15.00 18.71 3.56
CA GLN A 356 15.02 17.24 3.71
C GLN A 356 14.81 16.76 5.16
N LEU A 357 15.00 17.63 6.16
CA LEU A 357 14.80 17.30 7.58
C LEU A 357 13.48 17.84 8.14
N ASP A 358 12.64 18.45 7.30
CA ASP A 358 11.35 18.96 7.72
C ASP A 358 10.38 17.78 7.92
N LEU A 359 9.95 17.61 9.17
CA LEU A 359 9.10 16.50 9.60
C LEU A 359 7.65 16.93 9.91
N LYS A 360 7.24 18.14 9.50
CA LYS A 360 5.92 18.70 9.91
C LYS A 360 4.70 17.90 9.42
N HIS A 361 4.89 17.05 8.40
CA HIS A 361 3.83 16.20 7.84
C HIS A 361 3.90 14.75 8.33
N PHE A 362 4.78 14.45 9.28
CA PHE A 362 4.82 13.15 9.97
C PHE A 362 4.11 13.24 11.31
N ASP A 363 3.54 12.13 11.77
CA ASP A 363 2.85 12.10 13.07
C ASP A 363 3.82 12.50 14.21
N PRO A 364 3.47 13.52 15.02
CA PRO A 364 4.29 13.93 16.16
C PRO A 364 4.59 12.82 17.17
N GLU A 365 3.74 11.80 17.28
CA GLU A 365 3.98 10.65 18.16
C GLU A 365 5.23 9.88 17.72
N PHE A 366 5.32 9.54 16.43
CA PHE A 366 6.52 8.92 15.86
C PHE A 366 7.68 9.89 15.93
N VAL A 367 7.40 11.19 15.76
CA VAL A 367 8.46 12.18 15.72
C VAL A 367 9.07 12.47 17.09
N ARG A 368 8.44 12.10 18.19
CA ARG A 368 9.04 12.22 19.53
C ARG A 368 9.74 10.94 19.97
N GLU A 369 9.51 9.84 19.27
CA GLU A 369 10.09 8.56 19.63
C GLU A 369 11.62 8.56 19.38
N PRO A 370 12.44 8.15 20.37
CA PRO A 370 13.87 8.03 20.17
C PRO A 370 14.20 6.89 19.21
N VAL A 371 15.23 7.08 18.39
CA VAL A 371 15.76 6.04 17.52
C VAL A 371 16.27 4.87 18.39
N PRO A 372 15.76 3.63 18.21
CA PRO A 372 16.19 2.52 19.05
C PRO A 372 17.66 2.18 18.80
N ALA A 373 18.44 2.08 19.88
CA ALA A 373 19.88 1.76 19.82
C ALA A 373 20.19 0.39 19.17
N SER A 374 19.20 -0.48 19.00
CA SER A 374 19.31 -1.79 18.38
C SER A 374 19.27 -1.75 16.84
N VAL A 375 18.90 -0.61 16.23
CA VAL A 375 18.79 -0.48 14.76
C VAL A 375 20.17 -0.36 14.09
N GLY A 376 21.13 0.30 14.73
CA GLY A 376 22.50 0.47 14.21
C GLY A 376 23.49 -0.64 14.57
N LYS A 377 23.05 -1.69 15.28
CA LYS A 377 23.92 -2.77 15.74
C LYS A 377 23.75 -4.02 14.86
N SER A 378 24.80 -4.38 14.12
CA SER A 378 25.00 -5.78 13.77
C SER A 378 25.35 -6.51 15.07
N ALA A 379 24.63 -7.56 15.44
CA ALA A 379 25.03 -8.36 16.60
C ALA A 379 26.50 -8.80 16.38
N GLY A 380 27.39 -8.34 17.26
CA GLY A 380 28.82 -8.63 17.18
C GLY A 380 29.03 -10.14 17.22
N GLY A 381 29.92 -10.63 16.34
CA GLY A 381 30.32 -12.03 16.32
C GLY A 381 30.74 -12.51 17.71
N GLY A 382 30.15 -13.61 18.17
CA GLY A 382 30.57 -14.27 19.40
C GLY A 382 29.47 -14.87 20.28
N LYS A 383 28.17 -14.66 20.02
CA LYS A 383 27.12 -15.42 20.73
C LYS A 383 26.75 -16.68 19.95
N MET A 384 26.73 -17.82 20.65
CA MET A 384 26.16 -19.08 20.13
C MET A 384 24.87 -18.80 19.39
N VAL A 385 24.84 -19.13 18.11
CA VAL A 385 23.67 -18.99 17.25
C VAL A 385 22.66 -20.03 17.74
N SER A 386 21.52 -19.60 18.29
CA SER A 386 20.50 -20.56 18.70
C SER A 386 19.88 -21.22 17.45
N ALA A 387 19.39 -22.46 17.58
CA ALA A 387 18.72 -23.16 16.48
C ALA A 387 17.58 -22.33 15.85
N SER A 388 16.84 -21.60 16.68
CA SER A 388 15.78 -20.68 16.26
C SER A 388 16.25 -19.50 15.41
N VAL A 389 17.52 -19.08 15.54
CA VAL A 389 18.11 -18.04 14.69
C VAL A 389 18.54 -18.62 13.34
N MET A 390 19.13 -19.82 13.33
CA MET A 390 19.54 -20.48 12.09
C MET A 390 18.33 -20.81 11.20
N GLU A 391 17.22 -21.21 11.83
CA GLU A 391 15.94 -21.43 11.14
C GLU A 391 15.37 -20.14 10.54
N ALA A 392 15.46 -19.02 11.28
CA ALA A 392 15.04 -17.72 10.76
C ALA A 392 15.91 -17.26 9.57
N ASP A 393 17.24 -17.40 9.64
CA ASP A 393 18.14 -17.00 8.54
C ASP A 393 17.90 -17.82 7.26
N ASN A 394 17.61 -19.12 7.38
CA ASN A 394 17.26 -19.96 6.24
C ASN A 394 15.93 -19.56 5.59
N MET A 395 14.95 -19.10 6.36
CA MET A 395 13.63 -18.68 5.84
C MET A 395 13.68 -17.37 5.05
N PHE A 396 14.67 -16.51 5.29
CA PHE A 396 14.87 -15.25 4.56
C PHE A 396 16.10 -15.32 3.62
N GLN A 397 16.46 -16.51 3.16
CA GLN A 397 17.52 -16.69 2.18
C GLN A 397 17.21 -15.91 0.90
N GLY A 398 18.22 -15.25 0.35
CA GLY A 398 18.08 -14.38 -0.82
C GLY A 398 17.62 -12.96 -0.49
N PHE A 399 17.21 -12.62 0.74
CA PHE A 399 16.68 -11.27 1.04
C PHE A 399 17.64 -10.11 0.69
N SER A 400 18.96 -10.33 0.77
CA SER A 400 19.94 -9.27 0.54
C SER A 400 20.09 -8.92 -0.94
N TYR A 401 20.05 -7.63 -1.26
CA TYR A 401 20.23 -7.05 -2.58
C TYR A 401 20.98 -5.72 -2.48
N VAL A 402 21.92 -5.53 -3.41
CA VAL A 402 22.65 -4.30 -3.66
C VAL A 402 22.60 -4.06 -5.17
N PRO A 403 22.18 -2.87 -5.66
CA PRO A 403 22.14 -2.57 -7.07
C PRO A 403 23.53 -2.70 -7.69
N PRO A 404 23.65 -3.15 -8.96
CA PRO A 404 24.88 -3.02 -9.72
C PRO A 404 25.33 -1.56 -9.75
N ALA A 405 26.65 -1.32 -9.75
CA ALA A 405 27.22 0.03 -9.68
C ALA A 405 26.70 0.98 -10.78
N GLU A 406 26.19 0.47 -11.90
CA GLU A 406 25.64 1.29 -13.00
C GLU A 406 24.22 1.83 -12.73
N ASP A 407 23.43 1.18 -11.86
CA ASP A 407 22.07 1.60 -11.49
C ASP A 407 22.02 2.45 -10.21
N ALA A 408 23.12 2.53 -9.45
CA ALA A 408 23.21 3.32 -8.22
C ALA A 408 23.23 4.86 -8.46
N PHE A 409 23.36 5.29 -9.72
CA PHE A 409 23.67 6.68 -10.09
C PHE A 409 22.68 7.35 -11.06
N SER A 410 21.52 6.75 -11.32
CA SER A 410 20.47 7.34 -12.19
C SER A 410 19.28 7.88 -11.42
#